data_AF-A0ABD0XZW8-F1
#
_entry.id   AF-A0ABD0XZW8-F1
#
_cell.length_a   1.000
_cell.length_b   1.000
_cell.length_c   1.000
_cell.angle_alpha   90.00
_cell.angle_beta   90.00
_cell.angle_gamma   90.00
#
_symmetry.space_group_name_H-M   'P 1'
#
loop_
_entity.id
_entity.type
_entity.pdbx_description
1 polymer ?
#
loop_
_entity_poly.entity_id
_entity_poly.type
_entity_poly.pdbx_seq_one_letter_code
_entity_poly.pdbx_strand_id
1 'polypeptide(L)'
;MLRAEKKLQMPPLLPERKEINFVFVDDPKLVGLSESKFVFTDISFGTTDRTRTIVVRDPDGKLRKATWDERARMNSLLEREEYEFVLDRACLQFEPDDPKFIHTCKLVFDSVNETSSFSVLRSTRHYGSLIFHLVEKENIDDLLIENMKTDRLEDATWLITLYHIIHPSTKSKSFAYSPGKELDLIKVLVM
;
A
#
# COMPACT_ATOMS: atom_id res chain seq x y z
N MET A 1 -0.60 29.32 -22.92
CA MET A 1 -0.94 30.21 -21.79
C MET A 1 -1.37 29.42 -20.54
N LEU A 2 -2.29 28.45 -20.64
CA LEU A 2 -2.80 27.63 -19.52
C LEU A 2 -1.76 27.03 -18.55
N ARG A 3 -0.62 26.53 -19.05
CA ARG A 3 0.45 25.96 -18.18
C ARG A 3 1.16 27.02 -17.32
N ALA A 4 1.26 28.25 -17.81
CA ALA A 4 1.89 29.36 -17.08
C ALA A 4 0.95 29.87 -15.99
N GLU A 5 -0.34 30.03 -16.29
CA GLU A 5 -1.37 30.40 -15.30
C GLU A 5 -1.46 29.41 -14.14
N LYS A 6 -1.39 28.09 -14.44
CA LYS A 6 -1.38 27.05 -13.41
C LYS A 6 -0.14 27.10 -12.51
N LYS A 7 1.01 27.54 -13.04
CA LYS A 7 2.25 27.72 -12.26
C LYS A 7 2.29 29.06 -11.49
N LEU A 8 1.52 30.05 -11.93
CA LEU A 8 1.41 31.35 -11.28
C LEU A 8 0.36 31.39 -10.16
N GLN A 9 -0.37 30.29 -9.95
CA GLN A 9 -1.38 30.20 -8.90
C GLN A 9 -0.69 30.34 -7.53
N MET A 10 -0.99 31.44 -6.84
CA MET A 10 -0.41 31.71 -5.52
C MET A 10 -0.85 30.63 -4.53
N PRO A 11 0.09 30.09 -3.72
CA PRO A 11 -0.28 29.18 -2.65
C PRO A 11 -1.19 29.91 -1.64
N PRO A 12 -2.18 29.22 -1.07
CA PRO A 12 -3.07 29.85 -0.09
C PRO A 12 -2.29 30.23 1.16
N LEU A 13 -2.44 31.49 1.59
CA LEU A 13 -1.90 31.95 2.86
C LEU A 13 -2.72 31.33 3.99
N LEU A 14 -2.05 30.53 4.83
CA LEU A 14 -2.65 29.88 5.99
C LEU A 14 -2.08 30.47 7.28
N PRO A 15 -2.89 30.65 8.33
CA PRO A 15 -2.40 31.05 9.63
C PRO A 15 -1.54 29.95 10.27
N GLU A 16 -0.69 30.32 11.22
CA GLU A 16 0.13 29.39 11.98
C GLU A 16 -0.72 28.33 12.69
N ARG A 17 -0.25 27.08 12.68
CA ARG A 17 -0.96 25.96 13.28
C ARG A 17 -0.89 26.07 14.81
N LYS A 18 -2.04 25.95 15.47
CA LYS A 18 -2.10 25.81 16.94
C LYS A 18 -1.66 24.40 17.35
N GLU A 19 -0.96 24.30 18.48
CA GLU A 19 -0.59 23.01 19.07
C GLU A 19 -1.82 22.20 19.48
N ILE A 20 -1.71 20.87 19.38
CA ILE A 20 -2.80 19.94 19.68
C ILE A 20 -2.64 19.43 21.12
N ASN A 21 -3.43 19.96 22.04
CA ASN A 21 -3.42 19.57 23.45
C ASN A 21 -4.75 18.93 23.86
N PHE A 22 -5.11 17.82 23.21
CA PHE A 22 -6.35 17.09 23.48
C PHE A 22 -6.06 15.75 24.16
N VAL A 23 -6.61 15.55 25.35
CA VAL A 23 -6.55 14.29 26.11
C VAL A 23 -7.91 13.61 26.02
N PHE A 24 -7.94 12.35 25.60
CA PHE A 24 -9.14 11.53 25.55
C PHE A 24 -9.49 10.99 26.94
N VAL A 25 -8.51 10.36 27.58
CA VAL A 25 -8.70 9.62 28.84
C VAL A 25 -7.44 9.73 29.69
N ASP A 26 -7.62 9.83 31.00
CA ASP A 26 -6.58 9.79 32.02
C ASP A 26 -6.88 8.61 32.96
N ASP A 27 -6.10 7.53 32.89
CA ASP A 27 -6.26 6.36 33.75
C ASP A 27 -5.04 6.19 34.66
N PRO A 28 -5.13 6.61 35.94
CA PRO A 28 -4.04 6.48 36.90
C PRO A 28 -3.61 5.03 37.18
N LYS A 29 -4.49 4.05 36.89
CA LYS A 29 -4.22 2.62 37.07
C LYS A 29 -3.20 2.06 36.09
N LEU A 30 -2.94 2.77 34.98
CA LEU A 30 -2.03 2.34 33.93
C LEU A 30 -0.64 3.00 34.07
N VAL A 31 -0.44 3.82 35.10
CA VAL A 31 0.86 4.42 35.44
C VAL A 31 1.83 3.33 35.87
N GLY A 32 3.01 3.30 35.26
CA GLY A 32 4.07 2.34 35.59
C GLY A 32 3.92 0.95 34.94
N LEU A 33 2.95 0.75 34.05
CA LEU A 33 2.81 -0.50 33.30
C LEU A 33 3.85 -0.63 32.16
N SER A 34 4.25 0.50 31.57
CA SER A 34 5.22 0.57 30.47
C SER A 34 6.17 1.74 30.67
N GLU A 35 7.45 1.53 30.37
CA GLU A 35 8.49 2.57 30.37
C GLU A 35 8.48 3.42 29.08
N SER A 36 7.84 2.94 28.02
CA SER A 36 7.82 3.59 26.71
C SER A 36 6.44 4.13 26.33
N LYS A 37 6.44 5.16 25.46
CA LYS A 37 5.22 5.72 24.86
C LYS A 37 4.71 4.79 23.76
N PHE A 38 3.41 4.50 23.75
CA PHE A 38 2.78 3.81 22.64
C PHE A 38 2.13 4.80 21.70
N VAL A 39 2.45 4.70 20.41
CA VAL A 39 1.81 5.51 19.36
C VAL A 39 0.91 4.61 18.55
N PHE A 40 -0.38 4.93 18.53
CA PHE A 40 -1.37 4.25 17.73
C PHE A 40 -1.75 5.15 16.56
N THR A 41 -1.48 4.68 15.36
CA THR A 41 -1.80 5.36 14.10
C THR A 41 -2.91 4.61 13.40
N ASP A 42 -3.96 5.33 13.03
CA ASP A 42 -4.96 4.79 12.11
C ASP A 42 -4.35 4.69 10.69
N ILE A 43 -4.29 3.48 10.17
CA ILE A 43 -3.75 3.17 8.83
C ILE A 43 -4.82 3.21 7.74
N SER A 44 -6.08 3.56 8.07
CA SER A 44 -7.17 3.62 7.10
C SER A 44 -6.86 4.62 5.98
N PHE A 45 -6.89 4.13 4.74
CA PHE A 45 -6.67 4.94 3.54
C PHE A 45 -7.95 5.72 3.18
N GLY A 46 -7.81 6.93 2.61
CA GLY A 46 -8.91 7.88 2.39
C GLY A 46 -9.03 8.98 3.46
N THR A 47 -8.21 8.88 4.51
CA THR A 47 -8.07 9.93 5.51
C THR A 47 -6.89 10.83 5.11
N THR A 48 -7.11 12.15 5.00
CA THR A 48 -6.02 13.10 4.74
C THR A 48 -5.05 13.11 5.93
N ASP A 49 -3.79 13.43 5.69
CA ASP A 49 -2.76 13.64 6.71
C ASP A 49 -3.20 14.49 7.92
N ARG A 50 -4.16 15.38 7.71
CA ARG A 50 -4.73 16.25 8.73
C ARG A 50 -5.83 15.58 9.56
N THR A 51 -6.62 14.69 8.96
CA THR A 51 -7.76 14.01 9.60
C THR A 51 -7.39 12.66 10.20
N ARG A 52 -6.19 12.11 9.88
CA ARG A 52 -5.73 10.83 10.42
C ARG A 52 -5.69 10.85 11.95
N THR A 53 -6.31 9.84 12.55
CA THR A 53 -6.34 9.68 14.00
C THR A 53 -5.02 9.07 14.45
N ILE A 54 -4.20 9.88 15.11
CA ILE A 54 -2.97 9.44 15.74
C ILE A 54 -3.07 9.78 17.22
N VAL A 55 -3.01 8.76 18.06
CA VAL A 55 -3.10 8.87 19.51
C VAL A 55 -1.85 8.32 20.17
N VAL A 56 -1.42 8.96 21.24
CA VAL A 56 -0.24 8.60 22.01
C VAL A 56 -0.66 8.27 23.43
N ARG A 57 -0.22 7.12 23.91
CA ARG A 57 -0.31 6.75 25.32
C ARG A 57 1.01 7.05 25.98
N ASP A 58 1.01 8.03 26.88
CA ASP A 58 2.18 8.35 27.69
C ASP A 58 2.26 7.41 28.90
N PRO A 59 3.47 7.19 29.47
CA PRO A 59 3.68 6.40 30.70
C PRO A 59 2.87 6.88 31.90
N ASP A 60 2.46 8.16 31.90
CA ASP A 60 1.60 8.78 32.90
C ASP A 60 0.15 8.28 32.88
N GLY A 61 -0.20 7.32 32.00
CA GLY A 61 -1.56 6.79 31.91
C GLY A 61 -2.53 7.69 31.14
N LYS A 62 -2.02 8.70 30.42
CA LYS A 62 -2.84 9.60 29.58
C LYS A 62 -2.89 9.12 28.13
N LEU A 63 -4.08 9.03 27.56
CA LEU A 63 -4.29 8.86 26.12
C LEU A 63 -4.59 10.22 25.50
N ARG A 64 -3.65 10.76 24.72
CA ARG A 64 -3.76 12.08 24.06
C ARG A 64 -3.66 12.00 22.55
N LYS A 65 -4.06 13.05 21.84
CA LYS A 65 -3.71 13.21 20.42
C LYS A 65 -2.21 13.45 20.27
N ALA A 66 -1.62 12.90 19.20
CA ALA A 66 -0.24 13.18 18.83
C ALA A 66 -0.03 14.65 18.46
N THR A 67 1.15 15.17 18.79
CA THR A 67 1.58 16.53 18.39
C THR A 67 1.77 16.61 16.88
N TRP A 68 1.85 17.82 16.33
CA TRP A 68 2.08 18.01 14.89
C TRP A 68 3.38 17.39 14.40
N ASP A 69 4.41 17.40 15.23
CA ASP A 69 5.73 16.83 14.96
C ASP A 69 5.71 15.29 14.99
N GLU A 70 5.06 14.69 16.00
CA GLU A 70 4.80 13.24 16.04
C GLU A 70 3.94 12.79 14.85
N ARG A 71 2.92 13.57 14.47
CA ARG A 71 2.08 13.31 13.29
C ARG A 71 2.87 13.36 11.99
N ALA A 72 3.71 14.38 11.80
CA ALA A 72 4.53 14.52 10.61
C ALA A 72 5.50 13.34 10.45
N ARG A 73 6.15 12.91 11.53
CA ARG A 73 7.00 11.70 11.52
C ARG A 73 6.21 10.46 11.13
N MET A 74 5.04 10.24 11.73
CA MET A 74 4.24 9.05 11.46
C MET A 74 3.66 9.04 10.04
N ASN A 75 3.23 10.19 9.52
CA ASN A 75 2.78 10.31 8.13
C ASN A 75 3.94 10.10 7.14
N SER A 76 5.14 10.61 7.46
CA SER A 76 6.31 10.41 6.60
C SER A 76 6.71 8.94 6.46
N LEU A 77 6.31 8.05 7.38
CA LEU A 77 6.55 6.61 7.26
C LEU A 77 5.66 5.98 6.19
N LEU A 78 4.41 6.44 6.07
CA LEU A 78 3.48 5.94 5.04
C LEU A 78 3.82 6.49 3.64
N GLU A 79 4.39 7.69 3.55
CA GLU A 79 4.87 8.28 2.29
C GLU A 79 6.20 7.66 1.80
N ARG A 80 6.92 6.90 2.64
CA ARG A 80 8.24 6.31 2.32
C ARG A 80 8.18 5.00 1.53
N GLU A 81 7.02 4.60 1.01
CA GLU A 81 6.84 3.35 0.26
C GLU A 81 7.24 2.09 1.06
N GLU A 82 7.18 2.12 2.40
CA GLU A 82 7.39 0.95 3.25
C GLU A 82 6.13 0.05 3.24
N TYR A 83 5.71 -0.38 2.04
CA TYR A 83 4.57 -1.27 1.85
C TYR A 83 4.75 -2.59 2.62
N GLU A 84 5.98 -3.08 2.71
CA GLU A 84 6.36 -4.25 3.50
C GLU A 84 6.02 -4.05 4.99
N PHE A 85 6.39 -2.91 5.56
CA PHE A 85 6.13 -2.61 6.98
C PHE A 85 4.63 -2.55 7.28
N VAL A 86 3.85 -1.95 6.39
CA VAL A 86 2.38 -1.86 6.53
C VAL A 86 1.74 -3.24 6.45
N LEU A 87 2.15 -4.06 5.49
CA LEU A 87 1.62 -5.41 5.30
C LEU A 87 2.01 -6.35 6.46
N ASP A 88 3.24 -6.30 6.93
CA ASP A 88 3.70 -7.08 8.07
C ASP A 88 2.98 -6.69 9.37
N ARG A 89 2.77 -5.39 9.58
CA ARG A 89 1.97 -4.89 10.70
C ARG A 89 0.51 -5.32 10.58
N ALA A 90 -0.07 -5.27 9.39
CA ALA A 90 -1.44 -5.71 9.15
C ALA A 90 -1.61 -7.21 9.48
N CYS A 91 -0.64 -8.06 9.10
CA CYS A 91 -0.65 -9.49 9.45
C CYS A 91 -0.52 -9.77 10.94
N LEU A 92 0.14 -8.89 11.70
CA LEU A 92 0.27 -9.03 13.16
C LEU A 92 -0.96 -8.51 13.91
N GLN A 93 -1.64 -7.50 13.38
CA GLN A 93 -2.73 -6.80 14.05
C GLN A 93 -4.11 -7.38 13.75
N PHE A 94 -4.31 -7.95 12.57
CA PHE A 94 -5.61 -8.42 12.11
C PHE A 94 -5.57 -9.91 11.76
N GLU A 95 -6.71 -10.57 11.94
CA GLU A 95 -6.92 -11.91 11.42
C GLU A 95 -7.13 -11.86 9.89
N PRO A 96 -6.76 -12.91 9.15
CA PRO A 96 -6.84 -12.92 7.68
C PRO A 96 -8.27 -12.79 7.13
N ASP A 97 -9.30 -13.11 7.93
CA ASP A 97 -10.71 -13.00 7.57
C ASP A 97 -11.32 -11.63 7.96
N ASP A 98 -10.59 -10.77 8.68
CA ASP A 98 -11.09 -9.44 9.05
C ASP A 98 -11.25 -8.58 7.78
N PRO A 99 -12.44 -7.99 7.53
CA PRO A 99 -12.65 -7.09 6.40
C PRO A 99 -11.67 -5.91 6.36
N LYS A 100 -11.15 -5.45 7.49
CA LYS A 100 -10.13 -4.39 7.55
C LYS A 100 -8.78 -4.85 7.02
N PHE A 101 -8.41 -6.09 7.28
CA PHE A 101 -7.18 -6.69 6.74
C PHE A 101 -7.26 -6.76 5.22
N ILE A 102 -8.35 -7.35 4.71
CA ILE A 102 -8.60 -7.48 3.28
C ILE A 102 -8.60 -6.09 2.63
N HIS A 103 -9.29 -5.11 3.23
CA HIS A 103 -9.33 -3.75 2.72
C HIS A 103 -7.93 -3.10 2.66
N THR A 104 -7.15 -3.21 3.73
CA THR A 104 -5.79 -2.65 3.79
C THR A 104 -4.88 -3.28 2.74
N CYS A 105 -4.92 -4.61 2.58
CA CYS A 105 -4.15 -5.32 1.55
C CYS A 105 -4.54 -4.87 0.14
N LYS A 106 -5.85 -4.83 -0.16
CA LYS A 106 -6.36 -4.39 -1.47
C LYS A 106 -5.90 -2.97 -1.80
N LEU A 107 -5.95 -2.07 -0.82
CA LEU A 107 -5.53 -0.68 -0.98
C LEU A 107 -4.02 -0.52 -1.19
N VAL A 108 -3.21 -1.27 -0.44
CA VAL A 108 -1.75 -1.26 -0.61
C VAL A 108 -1.40 -1.75 -2.01
N PHE A 109 -2.03 -2.83 -2.47
CA PHE A 109 -1.82 -3.35 -3.82
C PHE A 109 -2.24 -2.38 -4.92
N ASP A 110 -3.38 -1.70 -4.76
CA ASP A 110 -3.82 -0.68 -5.71
C ASP A 110 -2.82 0.50 -5.77
N SER A 111 -2.30 0.93 -4.62
CA SER A 111 -1.29 1.99 -4.52
C SER A 111 0.04 1.59 -5.17
N VAL A 112 0.46 0.34 -4.99
CA VAL A 112 1.66 -0.22 -5.62
C VAL A 112 1.52 -0.26 -7.13
N ASN A 113 0.32 -0.55 -7.63
CA ASN A 113 0.06 -0.52 -9.06
C ASN A 113 0.18 0.91 -9.61
N GLU A 114 -0.39 1.90 -8.92
CA GLU A 114 -0.28 3.32 -9.30
C GLU A 114 1.17 3.84 -9.32
N THR A 115 2.00 3.43 -8.34
CA THR A 115 3.42 3.82 -8.28
C THR A 115 4.32 2.96 -9.16
N SER A 116 3.84 1.81 -9.64
CA SER A 116 4.62 0.78 -10.34
C SER A 116 5.86 0.31 -9.57
N SER A 117 5.87 0.46 -8.23
CA SER A 117 6.98 0.07 -7.35
C SER A 117 6.94 -1.42 -6.97
N PHE A 118 6.85 -2.31 -7.97
CA PHE A 118 6.78 -3.75 -7.73
C PHE A 118 8.11 -4.35 -7.24
N SER A 119 9.22 -3.68 -7.52
CA SER A 119 10.58 -4.10 -7.11
C SER A 119 10.73 -4.30 -5.61
N VAL A 120 10.06 -3.49 -4.79
CA VAL A 120 10.09 -3.57 -3.32
C VAL A 120 9.38 -4.83 -2.82
N LEU A 121 8.25 -5.19 -3.44
CA LEU A 121 7.43 -6.32 -3.03
C LEU A 121 7.92 -7.66 -3.57
N ARG A 122 8.74 -7.68 -4.63
CA ARG A 122 9.25 -8.89 -5.30
C ARG A 122 9.89 -9.92 -4.36
N SER A 123 10.69 -9.46 -3.39
CA SER A 123 11.40 -10.34 -2.44
C SER A 123 10.61 -10.61 -1.16
N THR A 124 9.37 -10.13 -1.08
CA THR A 124 8.54 -10.26 0.12
C THR A 124 7.59 -11.44 0.02
N ARG A 125 7.16 -11.95 1.17
CA ARG A 125 6.10 -12.96 1.26
C ARG A 125 4.76 -12.51 0.65
N HIS A 126 4.56 -11.20 0.51
CA HIS A 126 3.31 -10.58 0.07
C HIS A 126 3.17 -10.51 -1.45
N TYR A 127 4.25 -10.83 -2.19
CA TYR A 127 4.24 -10.79 -3.65
C TYR A 127 3.19 -11.71 -4.28
N GLY A 128 2.99 -12.91 -3.72
CA GLY A 128 1.97 -13.84 -4.21
C GLY A 128 0.55 -13.29 -4.05
N SER A 129 0.24 -12.70 -2.89
CA SER A 129 -1.06 -12.07 -2.63
C SER A 129 -1.32 -10.88 -3.54
N LEU A 130 -0.28 -10.10 -3.86
CA LEU A 130 -0.34 -9.01 -4.83
C LEU A 130 -0.72 -9.53 -6.22
N ILE A 131 0.01 -10.53 -6.74
CA ILE A 131 -0.27 -11.12 -8.06
C ILE A 131 -1.70 -11.65 -8.12
N PHE A 132 -2.13 -12.37 -7.08
CA PHE A 132 -3.48 -12.95 -7.05
C PHE A 132 -4.57 -11.86 -7.11
N HIS A 133 -4.40 -10.77 -6.34
CA HIS A 133 -5.32 -9.63 -6.37
C HIS A 133 -5.33 -8.91 -7.73
N LEU A 134 -4.17 -8.76 -8.38
CA LEU A 134 -4.09 -8.15 -9.72
C LEU A 134 -4.77 -9.00 -10.79
N VAL A 135 -4.61 -10.33 -10.72
CA VAL A 135 -5.28 -11.26 -11.65
C VAL A 135 -6.79 -11.30 -11.43
N GLU A 136 -7.26 -11.22 -10.18
CA GLU A 136 -8.68 -11.11 -9.84
C GLU A 136 -9.29 -9.82 -10.41
N LYS A 137 -8.54 -8.71 -10.39
CA LYS A 137 -8.97 -7.40 -10.93
C LYS A 137 -8.77 -7.22 -12.44
N GLU A 138 -8.22 -8.21 -13.14
CA GLU A 138 -7.86 -8.15 -14.57
C GLU A 138 -6.85 -7.03 -14.93
N ASN A 139 -6.12 -6.48 -13.95
CA ASN A 139 -5.15 -5.41 -14.18
C ASN A 139 -3.72 -5.95 -14.12
N ILE A 140 -3.28 -6.60 -15.19
CA ILE A 140 -1.95 -7.25 -15.30
C ILE A 140 -0.96 -6.48 -16.18
N ASP A 141 -1.43 -5.45 -16.89
CA ASP A 141 -0.66 -4.77 -17.93
C ASP A 141 0.58 -4.06 -17.36
N ASP A 142 0.43 -3.35 -16.24
CA ASP A 142 1.53 -2.62 -15.61
C ASP A 142 2.64 -3.56 -15.14
N LEU A 143 2.28 -4.73 -14.59
CA LEU A 143 3.21 -5.75 -14.14
C LEU A 143 3.91 -6.43 -15.32
N LEU A 144 3.19 -6.71 -16.42
CA LEU A 144 3.77 -7.24 -17.64
C LEU A 144 4.78 -6.28 -18.26
N ILE A 145 4.45 -4.98 -18.30
CA ILE A 145 5.35 -3.93 -18.81
C ILE A 145 6.62 -3.85 -17.95
N GLU A 146 6.51 -3.95 -16.63
CA GLU A 146 7.68 -3.95 -15.73
C GLU A 146 8.55 -5.20 -15.91
N ASN A 147 7.95 -6.38 -16.09
CA ASN A 147 8.68 -7.62 -16.37
C ASN A 147 9.39 -7.59 -17.73
N MET A 148 8.78 -6.97 -18.75
CA MET A 148 9.45 -6.72 -20.04
C MET A 148 10.64 -5.78 -19.90
N LYS A 149 10.51 -4.71 -19.10
CA LYS A 149 11.61 -3.76 -18.86
C LYS A 149 12.78 -4.38 -18.11
N THR A 150 12.48 -5.34 -17.22
CA THR A 150 13.49 -6.02 -16.40
C THR A 150 14.05 -7.29 -17.05
N ASP A 151 13.68 -7.58 -18.31
CA ASP A 151 14.11 -8.74 -19.11
C ASP A 151 13.83 -10.10 -18.46
N ARG A 152 12.80 -10.16 -17.59
CA ARG A 152 12.36 -11.38 -16.91
C ARG A 152 11.16 -11.99 -17.62
N LEU A 153 11.44 -12.75 -18.67
CA LEU A 153 10.43 -13.38 -19.51
C LEU A 153 9.78 -14.61 -18.85
N GLU A 154 10.52 -15.33 -18.00
CA GLU A 154 10.00 -16.48 -17.24
C GLU A 154 8.84 -16.06 -16.29
N ASP A 155 9.02 -14.99 -15.51
CA ASP A 155 7.99 -14.47 -14.60
C ASP A 155 6.72 -14.04 -15.36
N ALA A 156 6.89 -13.43 -16.54
CA ALA A 156 5.78 -13.04 -17.40
C ALA A 156 5.01 -14.25 -17.92
N THR A 157 5.69 -15.33 -18.29
CA THR A 157 5.02 -16.56 -18.74
C THR A 157 4.27 -17.28 -17.62
N TRP A 158 4.79 -17.27 -16.39
CA TRP A 158 4.06 -17.79 -15.23
C TRP A 158 2.83 -16.94 -14.89
N LEU A 159 2.93 -15.61 -14.96
CA LEU A 159 1.80 -14.71 -14.78
C LEU A 159 0.69 -14.98 -15.80
N ILE A 160 1.07 -15.12 -17.07
CA ILE A 160 0.14 -15.47 -18.15
C ILE A 160 -0.49 -16.84 -17.88
N THR A 161 0.30 -17.85 -17.50
CA THR A 161 -0.22 -19.19 -17.17
C THR A 161 -1.24 -19.13 -16.03
N LEU A 162 -0.95 -18.37 -14.99
CA LEU A 162 -1.85 -18.16 -13.86
C LEU A 162 -3.16 -17.47 -14.29
N TYR A 163 -3.07 -16.46 -15.14
CA TYR A 163 -4.24 -15.77 -15.70
C TYR A 163 -5.16 -16.73 -16.46
N HIS A 164 -4.59 -17.63 -17.26
CA HIS A 164 -5.35 -18.66 -17.98
C HIS A 164 -6.01 -19.70 -17.05
N ILE A 165 -5.41 -19.99 -15.89
CA ILE A 165 -6.00 -20.90 -14.90
C ILE A 165 -7.21 -20.26 -14.21
N ILE A 166 -7.12 -18.96 -13.89
CA ILE A 166 -8.17 -18.25 -13.13
C ILE A 166 -9.33 -17.82 -14.03
N HIS A 167 -9.04 -17.41 -15.28
CA HIS A 167 -10.04 -16.99 -16.27
C HIS A 167 -10.12 -17.97 -17.45
N PRO A 168 -10.84 -19.10 -17.30
CA PRO A 168 -11.02 -20.06 -18.40
C PRO A 168 -11.94 -19.54 -19.52
N SER A 169 -12.52 -18.34 -19.36
CA SER A 169 -13.49 -17.72 -20.28
C SER A 169 -12.86 -16.86 -21.39
N THR A 170 -11.56 -16.55 -21.33
CA THR A 170 -10.87 -15.77 -22.37
C THR A 170 -10.35 -16.69 -23.48
N LYS A 171 -10.47 -16.26 -24.74
CA LYS A 171 -10.22 -17.05 -25.97
C LYS A 171 -8.75 -17.40 -26.24
N SER A 172 -8.06 -18.00 -25.27
CA SER A 172 -6.69 -18.46 -25.44
C SER A 172 -6.60 -19.94 -25.05
N LYS A 173 -7.26 -20.77 -25.84
CA LYS A 173 -7.01 -22.21 -25.80
C LYS A 173 -5.74 -22.52 -26.56
N SER A 174 -4.86 -23.22 -25.85
CA SER A 174 -3.67 -23.96 -26.28
C SER A 174 -2.48 -23.16 -26.78
N PHE A 175 -1.53 -22.88 -25.89
CA PHE A 175 -0.17 -23.39 -26.05
C PHE A 175 0.39 -23.79 -24.70
N ALA A 176 0.69 -25.08 -24.54
CA ALA A 176 1.47 -25.59 -23.42
C ALA A 176 2.89 -25.02 -23.53
N TYR A 177 3.41 -24.61 -22.38
CA TYR A 177 4.75 -24.07 -22.17
C TYR A 177 5.83 -24.90 -22.88
N SER A 178 6.52 -24.29 -23.85
CA SER A 178 7.80 -24.80 -24.37
C SER A 178 8.85 -23.68 -24.23
N PRO A 179 10.03 -23.95 -23.64
CA PRO A 179 11.07 -22.93 -23.47
C PRO A 179 11.46 -22.35 -24.84
N GLY A 180 11.40 -21.02 -24.98
CA GLY A 180 11.79 -20.30 -26.21
C GLY A 180 10.65 -19.66 -27.05
N LYS A 181 9.39 -19.70 -26.58
CA LYS A 181 8.24 -18.98 -27.22
C LYS A 181 7.64 -17.87 -26.34
N GLU A 182 8.44 -17.31 -25.44
CA GLU A 182 7.98 -16.33 -24.45
C GLU A 182 7.54 -15.02 -25.13
N LEU A 183 8.23 -14.60 -26.18
CA LEU A 183 7.88 -13.42 -26.99
C LEU A 183 6.61 -13.59 -27.85
N ASP A 184 6.31 -14.82 -28.29
CA ASP A 184 5.10 -15.10 -29.09
C ASP A 184 3.85 -15.18 -28.20
N LEU A 185 3.96 -15.75 -27.00
CA LEU A 185 2.87 -15.77 -26.02
C LEU A 185 2.48 -14.36 -25.57
N ILE A 186 3.47 -13.48 -25.41
CA ILE A 186 3.23 -12.09 -25.01
C ILE A 186 2.64 -11.27 -26.17
N LYS A 187 3.08 -11.49 -27.43
CA LYS A 187 2.47 -10.85 -28.61
C LYS A 187 1.01 -11.26 -28.83
N VAL A 188 0.66 -12.51 -28.52
CA VAL A 188 -0.71 -13.03 -28.67
C VAL A 188 -1.68 -12.44 -27.64
N LEU A 189 -1.19 -11.93 -26.50
CA LEU A 189 -2.03 -11.28 -25.49
C LEU A 189 -2.27 -9.78 -25.76
N VAL A 190 -1.39 -9.14 -26.55
CA VAL A 190 -1.42 -7.69 -26.86
C VAL A 190 -2.17 -7.39 -28.19
N MET A 191 -2.51 -8.41 -28.99
CA MET A 191 -3.35 -8.30 -30.20
C MET A 191 -4.78 -8.79 -29.95
#